data_AF-A0A1I2ZU96-F1
#
_entry.id   AF-A0A1I2ZU96-F1
#
_cell.length_a   1.000
_cell.length_b   1.000
_cell.length_c   1.000
_cell.angle_alpha   90.00
_cell.angle_beta   90.00
_cell.angle_gamma   90.00
#
_symmetry.space_group_name_H-M   'P 1'
#
loop_
_entity.id
_entity.type
_entity.pdbx_description
1 polymer ?
#
loop_
_entity_poly.entity_id
_entity_poly.type
_entity_poly.pdbx_seq_one_letter_code
_entity_poly.pdbx_strand_id
1 'polypeptide(L)'
;MNRIKKKETEFWNFINICSVFLAFISLYTTAEGMNRFFFREDKIHGYLISLAVQGILLSLNLRLPRYLMGKALPAKACAIGLYVFTVLWSSGFSYIFMSNVIYQDTWMKDAQIEMTGLYQEGKQKLTVQAGEAMEKAVGEVLGDVTAFKSRAVQNDGTVLTAGTSVEYQNYLPLFAEDPRMLQAIYALQEGKSASGEVSVILDTLKEKEDTLTGELEAVTQKLEETDSKLSQLDQQRTELIDKRTKVAAGSDAHSSYTDSINEKTESIRSLKDEKENDAKEAQEIRDRLRAVQSMLSAGQLTQNSASGQTDQDFAGIMAQLGSSEPDLEEIGRMTDNIYATLVGGTQAGQNMEEYEQLLEDYLKLRSDLGTASDIRGVIAWLEEEDTVADETERLVKMDGGEEGLNLWRESWNQALTGLKSQVLLIPEDIDVTDTVQTGKKEEQWKKEREKLLGGITGMQRNYLLELNDVEKAGNYLFGSFPAMAWFSLLFAVYLDTAPMLLAVFKYCSAKRVKEDGKEKTKSMVFRTAVGAGCMAFVILNSIILMRFF
;
A
#
# COMPACT_ATOMS: atom_id res chain seq x y z
N MET A 1 -48.85 -5.61 72.44
CA MET A 1 -48.32 -4.27 72.08
C MET A 1 -46.80 -4.12 72.34
N ASN A 2 -46.28 -4.44 73.54
CA ASN A 2 -44.84 -4.28 73.86
C ASN A 2 -43.88 -5.20 73.07
N ARG A 3 -44.28 -6.44 72.73
CA ARG A 3 -43.44 -7.34 71.89
C ARG A 3 -43.29 -6.86 70.44
N ILE A 4 -44.30 -6.21 69.88
CA ILE A 4 -44.29 -5.68 68.50
C ILE A 4 -43.39 -4.44 68.43
N LYS A 5 -43.53 -3.50 69.38
CA LYS A 5 -42.64 -2.34 69.50
C LYS A 5 -41.17 -2.72 69.73
N LYS A 6 -40.91 -3.80 70.49
CA LYS A 6 -39.56 -4.32 70.72
C LYS A 6 -38.94 -4.89 69.43
N LYS A 7 -39.67 -5.73 68.69
CA LYS A 7 -39.24 -6.28 67.39
C LYS A 7 -39.01 -5.20 66.33
N GLU A 8 -39.85 -4.16 66.30
CA GLU A 8 -39.69 -3.02 65.40
C GLU A 8 -38.43 -2.20 65.74
N THR A 9 -38.16 -1.99 67.03
CA THR A 9 -36.95 -1.29 67.50
C THR A 9 -35.68 -2.08 67.16
N GLU A 10 -35.70 -3.41 67.34
CA GLU A 10 -34.60 -4.30 66.98
C GLU A 10 -34.32 -4.30 65.47
N PHE A 11 -35.36 -4.35 64.63
CA PHE A 11 -35.24 -4.25 63.17
C PHE A 11 -34.59 -2.92 62.73
N TRP A 12 -35.03 -1.79 63.28
CA TRP A 12 -34.45 -0.48 62.93
C TRP A 12 -33.03 -0.29 63.47
N ASN A 13 -32.69 -0.92 64.59
CA ASN A 13 -31.32 -0.94 65.11
C ASN A 13 -30.40 -1.75 64.19
N PHE A 14 -30.86 -2.90 63.69
CA PHE A 14 -30.14 -3.69 62.70
C PHE A 14 -29.87 -2.90 61.41
N ILE A 15 -30.90 -2.24 60.85
CA ILE A 15 -30.75 -1.40 59.65
C ILE A 15 -29.78 -0.23 59.88
N ASN A 16 -29.82 0.41 61.05
CA ASN A 16 -28.86 1.47 61.40
C ASN A 16 -27.42 0.94 61.44
N ILE A 17 -27.20 -0.26 61.98
CA ILE A 17 -25.90 -0.91 62.01
C ILE A 17 -25.41 -1.21 60.57
N CYS A 18 -26.28 -1.72 59.70
CA CYS A 18 -25.97 -1.92 58.28
C CYS A 18 -25.60 -0.61 57.58
N SER A 19 -26.29 0.49 57.86
CA SER A 19 -25.95 1.82 57.31
C SER A 19 -24.58 2.32 57.76
N VAL A 20 -24.16 2.01 58.99
CA VAL A 20 -22.81 2.34 59.49
C VAL A 20 -21.75 1.50 58.78
N PHE A 21 -22.01 0.19 58.57
CA PHE A 21 -21.10 -0.66 57.81
C PHE A 21 -20.98 -0.23 56.34
N LEU A 22 -22.08 0.17 55.69
CA LEU A 22 -22.05 0.71 54.33
C LEU A 22 -21.24 2.01 54.25
N ALA A 23 -21.41 2.91 55.23
CA ALA A 23 -20.61 4.13 55.31
C ALA A 23 -19.12 3.85 55.55
N PHE A 24 -18.79 2.79 56.31
CA PHE A 24 -17.40 2.36 56.52
C PHE A 24 -16.77 1.78 55.25
N ILE A 25 -17.53 0.95 54.52
CA ILE A 25 -17.08 0.41 53.21
C ILE A 25 -16.89 1.57 52.23
N SER A 26 -17.84 2.50 52.15
CA SER A 26 -17.72 3.67 51.28
C SER A 26 -16.56 4.59 51.68
N LEU A 27 -16.27 4.72 52.98
CA LEU A 27 -15.08 5.43 53.48
C LEU A 27 -13.80 4.80 52.93
N TYR A 28 -13.70 3.48 53.03
CA TYR A 28 -12.53 2.75 52.55
C TYR A 28 -12.35 2.89 51.04
N THR A 29 -13.39 2.64 50.24
CA THR A 29 -13.31 2.73 48.77
C THR A 29 -13.04 4.16 48.30
N THR A 30 -13.64 5.16 48.94
CA THR A 30 -13.41 6.58 48.64
C THR A 30 -11.98 7.00 49.01
N ALA A 31 -11.47 6.54 50.16
CA ALA A 31 -10.12 6.86 50.61
C ALA A 31 -9.05 6.26 49.70
N GLU A 32 -9.20 4.99 49.31
CA GLU A 32 -8.28 4.33 48.39
C GLU A 32 -8.31 4.96 46.99
N GLY A 33 -9.50 5.33 46.49
CA GLY A 33 -9.62 6.07 45.24
C GLY A 33 -8.96 7.45 45.28
N MET A 34 -9.12 8.17 46.39
CA MET A 34 -8.48 9.47 46.60
C MET A 34 -6.96 9.37 46.76
N ASN A 35 -6.46 8.35 47.45
CA ASN A 35 -5.01 8.14 47.63
C ASN A 35 -4.32 7.83 46.30
N ARG A 36 -4.97 7.06 45.43
CA ARG A 36 -4.48 6.80 44.07
C ARG A 36 -4.46 8.06 43.20
N PHE A 37 -5.38 8.99 43.44
CA PHE A 37 -5.53 10.21 42.63
C PHE A 37 -4.70 11.41 43.10
N PHE A 38 -4.81 11.79 44.38
CA PHE A 38 -4.21 13.03 44.93
C PHE A 38 -3.05 12.79 45.89
N PHE A 39 -3.09 11.70 46.67
CA PHE A 39 -2.19 11.51 47.82
C PHE A 39 -1.35 10.22 47.67
N ARG A 40 -0.58 10.14 46.58
CA ARG A 40 0.22 8.95 46.25
C ARG A 40 1.29 8.65 47.31
N GLU A 41 1.85 9.67 47.95
CA GLU A 41 2.90 9.53 48.97
C GLU A 41 2.34 9.44 50.40
N ASP A 42 1.28 10.22 50.71
CA ASP A 42 0.71 10.32 52.07
C ASP A 42 -0.72 9.80 52.18
N LYS A 43 -0.87 8.48 52.28
CA LYS A 43 -2.17 7.78 52.36
C LYS A 43 -3.09 8.27 53.49
N ILE A 44 -2.53 8.84 54.56
CA ILE A 44 -3.29 9.30 55.73
C ILE A 44 -4.27 10.43 55.38
N HIS A 45 -3.89 11.32 54.46
CA HIS A 45 -4.72 12.47 54.09
C HIS A 45 -6.01 12.04 53.37
N GLY A 46 -5.96 11.03 52.49
CA GLY A 46 -7.16 10.52 51.82
C GLY A 46 -8.14 9.85 52.79
N TYR A 47 -7.65 9.11 53.78
CA TYR A 47 -8.51 8.53 54.82
C TYR A 47 -9.20 9.59 55.69
N LEU A 48 -8.50 10.67 56.05
CA LEU A 48 -9.08 11.77 56.83
C LEU A 48 -10.15 12.53 56.06
N ILE A 49 -9.91 12.83 54.78
CA ILE A 49 -10.89 13.54 53.94
C ILE A 49 -12.09 12.64 53.65
N SER A 50 -11.86 11.36 53.35
CA SER A 50 -12.95 10.39 53.16
C SER A 50 -13.82 10.26 54.42
N LEU A 51 -13.21 10.24 55.61
CA LEU A 51 -13.94 10.25 56.88
C LEU A 51 -14.81 11.50 57.05
N ALA A 52 -14.32 12.68 56.65
CA ALA A 52 -15.10 13.92 56.66
C ALA A 52 -16.27 13.87 55.67
N VAL A 53 -16.04 13.39 54.44
CA VAL A 53 -17.06 13.22 53.39
C VAL A 53 -18.16 12.25 53.83
N GLN A 54 -17.78 11.09 54.36
CA GLN A 54 -18.74 10.10 54.86
C GLN A 54 -19.46 10.56 56.13
N GLY A 55 -18.80 11.35 56.99
CA GLY A 55 -19.44 12.00 58.12
C GLY A 55 -20.52 13.01 57.69
N ILE A 56 -20.25 13.78 56.64
CA ILE A 56 -21.22 14.69 56.02
C ILE A 56 -22.39 13.90 55.40
N LEU A 57 -22.11 12.86 54.61
CA LEU A 57 -23.13 12.00 54.01
C LEU A 57 -24.01 11.33 55.07
N LEU A 58 -23.42 10.78 56.13
CA LEU A 58 -24.17 10.15 57.22
C LEU A 58 -25.07 11.17 57.96
N SER A 59 -24.53 12.37 58.25
CA SER A 59 -25.28 13.46 58.88
C SER A 59 -26.45 13.92 58.01
N LEU A 60 -26.22 14.07 56.70
CA LEU A 60 -27.26 14.41 55.73
C LEU A 60 -28.26 13.26 55.60
N ASN A 61 -27.85 12.01 55.46
CA ASN A 61 -28.74 10.85 55.34
C ASN A 61 -29.75 10.76 56.49
N LEU A 62 -29.33 11.11 57.71
CA LEU A 62 -30.22 11.12 58.88
C LEU A 62 -31.14 12.35 58.96
N ARG A 63 -30.74 13.50 58.39
CA ARG A 63 -31.47 14.78 58.51
C ARG A 63 -32.24 15.19 57.25
N LEU A 64 -31.85 14.69 56.08
CA LEU A 64 -32.40 15.00 54.76
C LEU A 64 -33.90 14.69 54.65
N PRO A 65 -34.45 13.59 55.22
CA PRO A 65 -35.89 13.35 55.24
C PRO A 65 -36.68 14.48 55.93
N ARG A 66 -36.09 15.16 56.93
CA ARG A 66 -36.73 16.29 57.62
C ARG A 66 -36.66 17.57 56.77
N TYR A 67 -35.54 17.82 56.10
CA TYR A 67 -35.38 18.99 55.23
C TYR A 67 -36.30 18.92 54.00
N LEU A 68 -36.38 17.75 53.34
CA LEU A 68 -37.23 17.53 52.17
C LEU A 68 -38.73 17.78 52.44
N MET A 69 -39.20 17.51 53.66
CA MET A 69 -40.60 17.72 54.06
C MET A 69 -40.87 19.07 54.77
N GLY A 70 -39.86 19.94 54.92
CA GLY A 70 -40.02 21.31 55.43
C GLY A 70 -40.81 22.23 54.48
N LYS A 71 -41.09 23.48 54.86
CA LYS A 71 -41.74 24.48 53.96
C LYS A 71 -40.74 25.41 53.25
N ALA A 72 -39.49 25.49 53.73
CA ALA A 72 -38.48 26.40 53.19
C ALA A 72 -37.83 25.85 51.92
N LEU A 73 -38.24 26.35 50.76
CA LEU A 73 -37.67 26.03 49.44
C LEU A 73 -36.14 26.23 49.34
N PRO A 74 -35.52 27.33 49.80
CA PRO A 74 -34.08 27.53 49.64
C PRO A 74 -33.24 26.52 50.47
N ALA A 75 -33.69 26.19 51.68
CA ALA A 75 -33.01 25.20 52.52
C ALA A 75 -33.10 23.78 51.93
N LYS A 76 -34.19 23.45 51.23
CA LYS A 76 -34.33 22.19 50.50
C LYS A 76 -33.38 22.11 49.33
N ALA A 77 -33.34 23.16 48.50
CA ALA A 77 -32.47 23.21 47.33
C ALA A 77 -30.99 23.12 47.74
N CYS A 78 -30.60 23.83 48.79
CA CYS A 78 -29.23 23.78 49.33
C CYS A 78 -28.89 22.39 49.90
N ALA A 79 -29.78 21.77 50.68
CA ALA A 79 -29.53 20.43 51.24
C ALA A 79 -29.46 19.34 50.16
N ILE A 80 -30.31 19.41 49.13
CA ILE A 80 -30.26 18.50 47.98
C ILE A 80 -29.00 18.74 47.17
N GLY A 81 -28.66 20.01 46.87
CA GLY A 81 -27.47 20.35 46.10
C GLY A 81 -26.19 19.88 46.79
N LEU A 82 -26.08 20.10 48.10
CA LEU A 82 -24.93 19.65 48.88
C LEU A 82 -24.89 18.12 48.96
N TYR A 83 -26.01 17.44 49.15
CA TYR A 83 -26.08 15.97 49.13
C TYR A 83 -25.65 15.39 47.78
N VAL A 84 -26.22 15.89 46.68
CA VAL A 84 -25.88 15.44 45.32
C VAL A 84 -24.41 15.70 45.03
N PHE A 85 -23.89 16.87 45.39
CA PHE A 85 -22.48 17.19 45.24
C PHE A 85 -21.59 16.22 46.01
N THR A 86 -21.89 15.96 47.28
CA THR A 86 -21.08 15.04 48.10
C THR A 86 -21.15 13.59 47.60
N VAL A 87 -22.32 13.13 47.16
CA VAL A 87 -22.48 11.78 46.56
C VAL A 87 -21.69 11.68 45.26
N LEU A 88 -21.74 12.67 44.36
CA LEU A 88 -21.02 12.63 43.09
C LEU A 88 -19.51 12.53 43.28
N TRP A 89 -18.94 13.29 44.22
CA TRP A 89 -17.50 13.23 44.50
C TRP A 89 -17.09 11.94 45.20
N SER A 90 -17.86 11.48 46.20
CA SER A 90 -17.60 10.24 46.92
C SER A 90 -17.69 9.01 46.01
N SER A 91 -18.78 8.91 45.23
CA SER A 91 -18.99 7.82 44.27
C SER A 91 -17.98 7.85 43.12
N GLY A 92 -17.53 9.04 42.68
CA GLY A 92 -16.47 9.18 41.69
C GLY A 92 -15.13 8.58 42.15
N PHE A 93 -14.67 8.89 43.37
CA PHE A 93 -13.44 8.28 43.90
C PHE A 93 -13.59 6.79 44.18
N SER A 94 -14.72 6.39 44.75
CA SER A 94 -15.03 4.97 44.97
C SER A 94 -15.07 4.19 43.66
N TYR A 95 -15.59 4.78 42.59
CA TYR A 95 -15.57 4.21 41.24
C TYR A 95 -14.14 4.02 40.72
N ILE A 96 -13.28 5.04 40.81
CA ILE A 96 -11.87 4.95 40.37
C ILE A 96 -11.16 3.77 41.04
N PHE A 97 -11.39 3.56 42.34
CA PHE A 97 -10.82 2.41 43.04
C PHE A 97 -11.39 1.08 42.54
N MET A 98 -12.71 0.95 42.51
CA MET A 98 -13.36 -0.32 42.17
C MET A 98 -13.12 -0.75 40.74
N SER A 99 -13.14 0.18 39.78
CA SER A 99 -12.87 -0.13 38.37
C SER A 99 -11.43 -0.62 38.20
N ASN A 100 -10.44 0.02 38.81
CA ASN A 100 -9.05 -0.44 38.72
C ASN A 100 -8.83 -1.82 39.36
N VAL A 101 -9.54 -2.16 40.44
CA VAL A 101 -9.45 -3.50 41.06
C VAL A 101 -10.11 -4.55 40.18
N ILE A 102 -11.30 -4.29 39.64
CA ILE A 102 -12.04 -5.26 38.82
C ILE A 102 -11.33 -5.53 37.50
N TYR A 103 -10.74 -4.51 36.90
CA TYR A 103 -10.02 -4.66 35.62
C TYR A 103 -8.56 -5.10 35.80
N GLN A 104 -8.01 -5.21 37.01
CA GLN A 104 -6.59 -5.54 37.23
C GLN A 104 -6.18 -6.87 36.57
N ASP A 105 -7.09 -7.84 36.52
CA ASP A 105 -6.84 -9.18 35.96
C ASP A 105 -7.38 -9.36 34.53
N THR A 106 -8.19 -8.41 34.04
CA THR A 106 -8.86 -8.50 32.73
C THR A 106 -8.38 -7.47 31.72
N TRP A 107 -7.80 -6.35 32.17
CA TRP A 107 -7.43 -5.24 31.28
C TRP A 107 -6.48 -5.68 30.17
N MET A 108 -5.53 -6.57 30.45
CA MET A 108 -4.56 -7.02 29.45
C MET A 108 -5.23 -7.90 28.38
N LYS A 109 -6.23 -8.71 28.76
CA LYS A 109 -7.02 -9.51 27.83
C LYS A 109 -7.93 -8.65 26.98
N ASP A 110 -8.59 -7.66 27.60
CA ASP A 110 -9.45 -6.71 26.90
C ASP A 110 -8.63 -5.86 25.93
N ALA A 111 -7.45 -5.37 26.36
CA ALA A 111 -6.50 -4.64 25.52
C ALA A 111 -5.97 -5.48 24.36
N GLN A 112 -5.65 -6.76 24.60
CA GLN A 112 -5.25 -7.69 23.54
C GLN A 112 -6.33 -7.82 22.46
N ILE A 113 -7.59 -8.02 22.86
CA ILE A 113 -8.70 -8.16 21.91
C ILE A 113 -8.88 -6.88 21.09
N GLU A 114 -8.84 -5.72 21.74
CA GLU A 114 -8.97 -4.43 21.05
C GLU A 114 -7.80 -4.19 20.08
N MET A 115 -6.56 -4.40 20.51
CA MET A 115 -5.37 -4.22 19.68
C MET A 115 -5.35 -5.17 18.48
N THR A 116 -5.62 -6.45 18.69
CA THR A 116 -5.74 -7.42 17.61
C THR A 116 -6.85 -7.03 16.64
N GLY A 117 -8.02 -6.62 17.15
CA GLY A 117 -9.14 -6.18 16.33
C GLY A 117 -8.77 -5.00 15.43
N LEU A 118 -8.19 -3.94 16.00
CA LEU A 118 -7.79 -2.76 15.24
C LEU A 118 -6.66 -3.07 14.25
N TYR A 119 -5.68 -3.87 14.65
CA TYR A 119 -4.55 -4.22 13.81
C TYR A 119 -4.99 -5.04 12.59
N GLN A 120 -5.83 -6.06 12.80
CA GLN A 120 -6.37 -6.89 11.72
C GLN A 120 -7.36 -6.12 10.83
N GLU A 121 -8.27 -5.33 11.41
CA GLU A 121 -9.15 -4.44 10.64
C GLU A 121 -8.32 -3.44 9.81
N GLY A 122 -7.25 -2.90 10.41
CA GLY A 122 -6.34 -1.97 9.77
C GLY A 122 -5.60 -2.59 8.59
N LYS A 123 -5.03 -3.79 8.76
CA LYS A 123 -4.38 -4.54 7.68
C LYS A 123 -5.37 -4.88 6.57
N GLN A 124 -6.55 -5.39 6.89
CA GLN A 124 -7.56 -5.74 5.89
C GLN A 124 -7.97 -4.54 5.04
N LYS A 125 -8.22 -3.38 5.67
CA LYS A 125 -8.53 -2.15 4.93
C LYS A 125 -7.34 -1.69 4.09
N LEU A 126 -6.13 -1.76 4.65
CA LEU A 126 -4.92 -1.39 3.93
C LEU A 126 -4.70 -2.29 2.70
N THR A 127 -5.00 -3.59 2.77
CA THR A 127 -4.92 -4.50 1.62
C THR A 127 -5.84 -4.07 0.48
N VAL A 128 -7.10 -3.75 0.78
CA VAL A 128 -8.04 -3.29 -0.26
C VAL A 128 -7.57 -1.97 -0.86
N GLN A 129 -7.17 -1.02 -0.02
CA GLN A 129 -6.78 0.32 -0.46
C GLN A 129 -5.44 0.32 -1.20
N ALA A 130 -4.47 -0.47 -0.77
CA ALA A 130 -3.18 -0.62 -1.47
C ALA A 130 -3.37 -1.25 -2.86
N GLY A 131 -4.28 -2.22 -3.00
CA GLY A 131 -4.62 -2.80 -4.30
C GLY A 131 -5.25 -1.77 -5.25
N GLU A 132 -6.27 -1.03 -4.77
CA GLU A 132 -6.91 0.05 -5.55
C GLU A 132 -5.89 1.16 -5.90
N ALA A 133 -5.03 1.54 -4.96
CA ALA A 133 -3.97 2.54 -5.17
C ALA A 133 -2.94 2.08 -6.20
N MET A 134 -2.54 0.81 -6.18
CA MET A 134 -1.57 0.23 -7.10
C MET A 134 -2.11 0.18 -8.53
N GLU A 135 -3.36 -0.25 -8.72
CA GLU A 135 -4.01 -0.24 -10.04
C GLU A 135 -4.02 1.17 -10.63
N LYS A 136 -4.34 2.17 -9.80
CA LYS A 136 -4.33 3.57 -10.19
C LYS A 136 -2.91 4.07 -10.53
N ALA A 137 -1.94 3.83 -9.64
CA ALA A 137 -0.57 4.28 -9.81
C ALA A 137 0.07 3.69 -11.08
N VAL A 138 -0.19 2.40 -11.38
CA VAL A 138 0.22 1.77 -12.64
C VAL A 138 -0.45 2.42 -13.85
N GLY A 139 -1.73 2.79 -13.74
CA GLY A 139 -2.45 3.55 -14.77
C GLY A 139 -1.89 4.96 -15.01
N GLU A 140 -1.53 5.69 -13.95
CA GLU A 140 -0.89 6.99 -14.03
C GLU A 140 0.51 6.88 -14.67
N VAL A 141 1.32 5.93 -14.22
CA VAL A 141 2.63 5.61 -14.83
C VAL A 141 2.47 5.27 -16.30
N LEU A 142 1.45 4.48 -16.69
CA LEU A 142 1.19 4.16 -18.10
C LEU A 142 0.82 5.41 -18.92
N GLY A 143 -0.01 6.29 -18.36
CA GLY A 143 -0.35 7.58 -18.96
C GLY A 143 0.88 8.46 -19.15
N ASP A 144 1.72 8.53 -18.14
CA ASP A 144 2.95 9.33 -18.12
C ASP A 144 4.01 8.78 -19.08
N VAL A 145 4.18 7.46 -19.15
CA VAL A 145 5.03 6.80 -20.15
C VAL A 145 4.53 7.09 -21.56
N THR A 146 3.21 7.07 -21.79
CA THR A 146 2.62 7.37 -23.10
C THR A 146 2.83 8.84 -23.48
N ALA A 147 2.68 9.76 -22.54
CA ALA A 147 2.91 11.18 -22.74
C ALA A 147 4.40 11.49 -22.97
N PHE A 148 5.27 10.89 -22.15
CA PHE A 148 6.72 10.96 -22.26
C PHE A 148 7.19 10.42 -23.62
N LYS A 149 6.65 9.28 -24.08
CA LYS A 149 6.89 8.74 -25.43
C LYS A 149 6.43 9.69 -26.52
N SER A 150 5.19 10.19 -26.45
CA SER A 150 4.65 11.09 -27.46
C SER A 150 5.48 12.36 -27.61
N ARG A 151 6.03 12.90 -26.52
CA ARG A 151 6.88 14.10 -26.54
C ARG A 151 8.33 13.80 -26.91
N ALA A 152 8.87 12.65 -26.49
CA ALA A 152 10.17 12.16 -26.97
C ALA A 152 10.19 12.01 -28.51
N VAL A 153 9.12 11.45 -29.09
CA VAL A 153 8.96 11.30 -30.56
C VAL A 153 8.82 12.67 -31.27
N GLN A 154 8.24 13.68 -30.62
CA GLN A 154 8.15 15.04 -31.20
C GLN A 154 9.51 15.77 -31.15
N ASN A 155 10.29 15.58 -30.09
CA ASN A 155 11.65 16.14 -29.96
C ASN A 155 12.69 15.42 -30.83
N ASP A 156 12.40 14.21 -31.32
CA ASP A 156 13.21 13.43 -32.26
C ASP A 156 13.34 14.10 -33.65
N GLY A 157 12.64 15.21 -33.89
CA GLY A 157 12.82 16.05 -35.09
C GLY A 157 14.19 16.73 -35.22
N THR A 158 15.04 16.69 -34.17
CA THR A 158 16.39 17.28 -34.19
C THR A 158 17.51 16.40 -33.63
N VAL A 159 17.21 15.31 -32.94
CA VAL A 159 18.22 14.33 -32.53
C VAL A 159 18.22 13.22 -33.58
N LEU A 160 19.32 13.09 -34.35
CA LEU A 160 19.55 12.10 -35.43
C LEU A 160 19.37 12.59 -36.89
N THR A 161 19.90 13.77 -37.22
CA THR A 161 20.47 13.94 -38.58
C THR A 161 21.90 13.39 -38.63
N ALA A 162 22.04 12.10 -38.36
CA ALA A 162 23.21 11.32 -38.75
C ALA A 162 22.82 9.92 -39.25
N GLY A 163 21.59 9.75 -39.74
CA GLY A 163 21.31 8.72 -40.73
C GLY A 163 21.47 9.37 -42.10
N THR A 164 22.54 9.06 -42.82
CA THR A 164 22.58 9.34 -44.27
C THR A 164 21.25 8.90 -44.86
N SER A 165 20.57 9.80 -45.58
CA SER A 165 19.37 9.47 -46.35
C SER A 165 19.76 8.44 -47.41
N VAL A 166 19.76 7.16 -47.04
CA VAL A 166 19.92 6.07 -47.98
C VAL A 166 18.64 6.05 -48.78
N GLU A 167 18.72 6.43 -50.05
CA GLU A 167 17.59 6.35 -50.98
C GLU A 167 17.31 4.88 -51.31
N TYR A 168 16.58 4.20 -50.41
CA TYR A 168 16.24 2.78 -50.54
C TYR A 168 15.51 2.44 -51.85
N GLN A 169 14.86 3.41 -52.49
CA GLN A 169 14.27 3.26 -53.82
C GLN A 169 15.29 2.84 -54.89
N ASN A 170 16.55 3.24 -54.77
CA ASN A 170 17.60 2.90 -55.73
C ASN A 170 18.01 1.42 -55.66
N TYR A 171 17.65 0.71 -54.59
CA TYR A 171 17.96 -0.71 -54.41
C TYR A 171 16.83 -1.65 -54.81
N LEU A 172 15.58 -1.17 -54.92
CA LEU A 172 14.44 -1.98 -55.35
C LEU A 172 14.69 -2.75 -56.67
N PRO A 173 15.28 -2.14 -57.72
CA PRO A 173 15.53 -2.86 -58.97
C PRO A 173 16.50 -4.03 -58.85
N LEU A 174 17.43 -3.99 -57.87
CA LEU A 174 18.45 -5.03 -57.68
C LEU A 174 17.87 -6.33 -57.12
N PHE A 175 16.72 -6.25 -56.44
CA PHE A 175 16.06 -7.36 -55.73
C PHE A 175 14.63 -7.60 -56.22
N ALA A 176 14.27 -7.14 -57.41
CA ALA A 176 12.91 -7.25 -57.96
C ALA A 176 12.35 -8.70 -57.98
N GLU A 177 13.24 -9.70 -58.00
CA GLU A 177 12.91 -11.12 -58.04
C GLU A 177 12.95 -11.80 -56.66
N ASP A 178 13.29 -11.07 -55.59
CA ASP A 178 13.38 -11.58 -54.21
C ASP A 178 12.32 -10.91 -53.32
N PRO A 179 11.15 -11.55 -53.12
CA PRO A 179 10.05 -10.98 -52.34
C PRO A 179 10.41 -10.69 -50.89
N ARG A 180 11.33 -11.46 -50.29
CA ARG A 180 11.77 -11.26 -48.90
C ARG A 180 12.63 -10.02 -48.77
N MET A 181 13.55 -9.81 -49.72
CA MET A 181 14.38 -8.60 -49.78
C MET A 181 13.55 -7.36 -50.11
N LEU A 182 12.57 -7.45 -51.01
CA LEU A 182 11.65 -6.33 -51.26
C LEU A 182 10.88 -5.93 -50.00
N GLN A 183 10.37 -6.91 -49.25
CA GLN A 183 9.70 -6.66 -47.97
C GLN A 183 10.64 -6.00 -46.95
N ALA A 184 11.90 -6.45 -46.85
CA ALA A 184 12.90 -5.85 -45.98
C ALA A 184 13.21 -4.38 -46.36
N ILE A 185 13.34 -4.09 -47.66
CA ILE A 185 13.60 -2.73 -48.18
C ILE A 185 12.42 -1.79 -47.90
N TYR A 186 11.18 -2.24 -48.12
CA TYR A 186 9.99 -1.44 -47.81
C TYR A 186 9.86 -1.16 -46.31
N ALA A 187 10.14 -2.15 -45.45
CA ALA A 187 10.13 -1.96 -44.00
C ALA A 187 11.18 -0.93 -43.54
N LEU A 188 12.39 -0.96 -44.12
CA LEU A 188 13.43 0.04 -43.87
C LEU A 188 13.06 1.44 -44.36
N GLN A 189 12.31 1.54 -45.46
CA GLN A 189 11.89 2.82 -46.05
C GLN A 189 10.77 3.50 -45.25
N GLU A 190 9.82 2.74 -44.70
CA GLU A 190 8.65 3.29 -44.03
C GLU A 190 8.89 3.66 -42.55
N GLY A 191 10.05 3.30 -41.97
CA GLY A 191 10.31 3.44 -40.54
C GLY A 191 9.32 2.66 -39.66
N LYS A 192 8.50 1.80 -40.29
CA LYS A 192 7.45 1.02 -39.66
C LYS A 192 7.91 -0.41 -39.61
N SER A 193 7.92 -0.96 -38.40
CA SER A 193 7.96 -2.40 -38.16
C SER A 193 6.67 -3.03 -38.75
N ALA A 194 6.68 -3.29 -40.05
CA ALA A 194 5.69 -4.15 -40.67
C ALA A 194 6.01 -5.59 -40.23
N SER A 195 5.44 -5.98 -39.09
CA SER A 195 5.34 -7.36 -38.58
C SER A 195 6.63 -8.11 -38.19
N GLY A 196 7.75 -7.45 -37.89
CA GLY A 196 8.94 -8.14 -37.40
C GLY A 196 9.84 -7.20 -36.63
N GLU A 197 10.41 -7.69 -35.52
CA GLU A 197 11.50 -7.03 -34.83
C GLU A 197 12.59 -6.60 -35.83
N VAL A 198 13.23 -5.45 -35.59
CA VAL A 198 14.37 -4.97 -36.40
C VAL A 198 15.47 -6.03 -36.50
N SER A 199 15.59 -6.92 -35.51
CA SER A 199 16.42 -8.14 -35.53
C SER A 199 16.12 -9.03 -36.73
N VAL A 200 14.84 -9.30 -37.04
CA VAL A 200 14.41 -10.19 -38.15
C VAL A 200 14.80 -9.61 -39.51
N ILE A 201 14.73 -8.29 -39.66
CA ILE A 201 15.15 -7.60 -40.89
C ILE A 201 16.67 -7.68 -41.04
N LEU A 202 17.42 -7.44 -39.96
CA LEU A 202 18.88 -7.56 -39.96
C LEU A 202 19.35 -9.00 -40.21
N ASP A 203 18.66 -10.00 -39.66
CA ASP A 203 18.97 -11.41 -39.90
C ASP A 203 18.69 -11.81 -41.35
N THR A 204 17.60 -11.33 -41.94
CA THR A 204 17.29 -11.53 -43.36
C THR A 204 18.38 -10.92 -44.26
N LEU A 205 18.86 -9.72 -43.92
CA LEU A 205 19.94 -9.08 -44.65
C LEU A 205 21.29 -9.81 -44.50
N LYS A 206 21.61 -10.31 -43.30
CA LYS A 206 22.81 -11.12 -43.06
C LYS A 206 22.78 -12.44 -43.81
N GLU A 207 21.66 -13.15 -43.79
CA GLU A 207 21.48 -14.39 -44.56
C GLU A 207 21.72 -14.13 -46.06
N LYS A 208 21.24 -13.00 -46.56
CA LYS A 208 21.46 -12.59 -47.95
C LYS A 208 22.91 -12.20 -48.24
N GLU A 209 23.58 -11.52 -47.31
CA GLU A 209 25.01 -11.20 -47.41
C GLU A 209 25.86 -12.48 -47.52
N ASP A 210 25.61 -13.46 -46.65
CA ASP A 210 26.31 -14.74 -46.65
C ASP A 210 26.08 -15.50 -47.97
N THR A 211 24.85 -15.52 -48.45
CA THR A 211 24.47 -16.16 -49.73
C THR A 211 25.20 -15.51 -50.92
N LEU A 212 25.13 -14.18 -51.04
CA LEU A 212 25.77 -13.45 -52.14
C LEU A 212 27.30 -13.54 -52.08
N THR A 213 27.88 -13.61 -50.87
CA THR A 213 29.32 -13.82 -50.69
C THR A 213 29.74 -15.19 -51.21
N GLY A 214 28.98 -16.25 -50.87
CA GLY A 214 29.22 -17.59 -51.39
C GLY A 214 29.06 -17.71 -52.91
N GLU A 215 28.03 -17.06 -53.49
CA GLU A 215 27.84 -16.99 -54.95
C GLU A 215 29.00 -16.26 -55.64
N LEU A 216 29.48 -15.14 -55.07
CA LEU A 216 30.61 -14.39 -55.60
C LEU A 216 31.91 -15.20 -55.58
N GLU A 217 32.17 -15.93 -54.50
CA GLU A 217 33.32 -16.83 -54.38
C GLU A 217 33.28 -17.93 -55.45
N ALA A 218 32.11 -18.55 -55.66
CA ALA A 218 31.94 -19.60 -56.68
C ALA A 218 32.18 -19.08 -58.11
N VAL A 219 31.62 -17.92 -58.47
CA VAL A 219 31.84 -17.31 -59.79
C VAL A 219 33.29 -16.85 -59.96
N THR A 220 33.90 -16.31 -58.90
CA THR A 220 35.32 -15.91 -58.92
C THR A 220 36.23 -17.12 -59.16
N GLN A 221 35.98 -18.25 -58.50
CA GLN A 221 36.70 -19.49 -58.74
C GLN A 221 36.51 -19.99 -60.18
N LYS A 222 35.29 -19.93 -60.72
CA LYS A 222 35.00 -20.30 -62.12
C LYS A 222 35.78 -19.42 -63.12
N LEU A 223 35.90 -18.12 -62.84
CA LEU A 223 36.71 -17.19 -63.64
C LEU A 223 38.21 -17.54 -63.61
N GLU A 224 38.76 -17.88 -62.44
CA GLU A 224 40.16 -18.31 -62.29
C GLU A 224 40.44 -19.62 -63.06
N GLU A 225 39.53 -20.59 -62.96
CA GLU A 225 39.62 -21.85 -63.72
C GLU A 225 39.55 -21.62 -65.23
N THR A 226 38.68 -20.71 -65.67
CA THR A 226 38.54 -20.33 -67.08
C THR A 226 39.80 -19.64 -67.59
N ASP A 227 40.42 -18.76 -66.80
CA ASP A 227 41.69 -18.11 -67.13
C ASP A 227 42.85 -19.10 -67.24
N SER A 228 42.90 -20.08 -66.33
CA SER A 228 43.88 -21.16 -66.41
C SER A 228 43.71 -21.99 -67.69
N LYS A 229 42.48 -22.36 -68.05
CA LYS A 229 42.16 -23.07 -69.30
C LYS A 229 42.52 -22.25 -70.55
N LEU A 230 42.20 -20.96 -70.56
CA LEU A 230 42.55 -20.06 -71.67
C LEU A 230 44.07 -20.00 -71.86
N SER A 231 44.82 -19.83 -70.77
CA SER A 231 46.29 -19.80 -70.81
C SER A 231 46.89 -21.09 -71.40
N GLN A 232 46.37 -22.25 -70.96
CA GLN A 232 46.79 -23.56 -71.49
C GLN A 232 46.47 -23.72 -72.98
N LEU A 233 45.28 -23.32 -73.41
CA LEU A 233 44.87 -23.41 -74.82
C LEU A 233 45.69 -22.46 -75.71
N ASP A 234 45.98 -21.24 -75.25
CA ASP A 234 46.83 -20.29 -75.97
C ASP A 234 48.26 -20.82 -76.13
N GLN A 235 48.82 -21.46 -75.09
CA GLN A 235 50.13 -22.12 -75.19
C GLN A 235 50.11 -23.25 -76.21
N GLN A 236 49.13 -24.16 -76.12
CA GLN A 236 48.97 -25.27 -77.07
C GLN A 236 48.81 -24.78 -78.51
N ARG A 237 48.01 -23.73 -78.74
CA ARG A 237 47.83 -23.11 -80.05
C ARG A 237 49.15 -22.56 -80.59
N THR A 238 49.94 -21.89 -79.74
CA THR A 238 51.24 -21.32 -80.11
C THR A 238 52.24 -22.41 -80.50
N GLU A 239 52.30 -23.51 -79.74
CA GLU A 239 53.12 -24.67 -80.07
C GLU A 239 52.71 -25.33 -81.40
N LEU A 240 51.41 -25.43 -81.68
CA LEU A 240 50.91 -25.93 -82.96
C LEU A 240 51.26 -24.99 -84.12
N ILE A 241 51.21 -23.67 -83.91
CA ILE A 241 51.62 -22.68 -84.91
C ILE A 241 53.12 -22.84 -85.25
N ASP A 242 53.98 -23.00 -84.25
CA ASP A 242 55.43 -23.23 -84.45
C ASP A 242 55.72 -24.57 -85.14
N LYS A 243 54.97 -25.63 -84.83
CA LYS A 243 55.06 -26.91 -85.57
C LYS A 243 54.62 -26.76 -87.02
N ARG A 244 53.53 -26.03 -87.28
CA ARG A 244 52.99 -25.78 -88.63
C ARG A 244 53.97 -24.98 -89.50
N THR A 245 54.70 -24.02 -88.96
CA THR A 245 55.68 -23.21 -89.74
C THR A 245 56.92 -24.01 -90.16
N LYS A 246 57.17 -25.16 -89.52
CA LYS A 246 58.32 -26.05 -89.81
C LYS A 246 58.02 -27.14 -90.85
N VAL A 247 56.77 -27.29 -91.30
CA VAL A 247 56.36 -28.28 -92.31
C VAL A 247 56.05 -27.63 -93.67
N ALA A 248 56.19 -28.39 -94.75
CA ALA A 248 55.93 -27.90 -96.10
C ALA A 248 54.45 -27.50 -96.29
N ALA A 249 54.22 -26.33 -96.86
CA ALA A 249 52.87 -25.83 -97.18
C ALA A 249 52.17 -26.79 -98.15
N GLY A 250 50.91 -27.13 -97.84
CA GLY A 250 50.09 -28.06 -98.63
C GLY A 250 50.31 -29.56 -98.35
N SER A 251 51.16 -29.92 -97.39
CA SER A 251 51.28 -31.32 -96.92
C SER A 251 50.13 -31.72 -96.00
N ASP A 252 49.87 -33.03 -95.87
CA ASP A 252 48.83 -33.56 -94.96
C ASP A 252 49.05 -33.11 -93.50
N ALA A 253 50.31 -33.05 -93.06
CA ALA A 253 50.67 -32.54 -91.72
C ALA A 253 50.37 -31.05 -91.56
N HIS A 254 50.54 -30.25 -92.62
CA HIS A 254 50.20 -28.83 -92.60
C HIS A 254 48.68 -28.61 -92.45
N SER A 255 47.87 -29.39 -93.17
CA SER A 255 46.40 -29.36 -93.06
C SER A 255 45.93 -29.79 -91.67
N SER A 256 46.45 -30.91 -91.14
CA SER A 256 46.09 -31.39 -89.79
C SER A 256 46.41 -30.39 -88.68
N TYR A 257 47.59 -29.74 -88.71
CA TYR A 257 47.90 -28.69 -87.73
C TYR A 257 47.01 -27.46 -87.90
N THR A 258 46.62 -27.12 -89.13
CA THR A 258 45.69 -26.02 -89.40
C THR A 258 44.31 -26.29 -88.79
N ASP A 259 43.78 -27.50 -88.95
CA ASP A 259 42.50 -27.91 -88.37
C ASP A 259 42.54 -27.86 -86.82
N SER A 260 43.59 -28.40 -86.19
CA SER A 260 43.75 -28.32 -84.73
C SER A 260 43.95 -26.89 -84.22
N ILE A 261 44.63 -26.02 -84.97
CA ILE A 261 44.75 -24.60 -84.63
C ILE A 261 43.37 -23.92 -84.69
N ASN A 262 42.55 -24.24 -85.69
CA ASN A 262 41.20 -23.70 -85.83
C ASN A 262 40.31 -24.16 -84.67
N GLU A 263 40.32 -25.45 -84.33
CA GLU A 263 39.57 -26.03 -83.20
C GLU A 263 39.94 -25.35 -81.85
N LYS A 264 41.25 -25.16 -81.61
CA LYS A 264 41.73 -24.45 -80.41
C LYS A 264 41.33 -22.97 -80.42
N THR A 265 41.34 -22.33 -81.59
CA THR A 265 40.91 -20.93 -81.74
C THR A 265 39.42 -20.76 -81.45
N GLU A 266 38.58 -21.70 -81.91
CA GLU A 266 37.15 -21.73 -81.60
C GLU A 266 36.89 -21.96 -80.11
N SER A 267 37.61 -22.91 -79.50
CA SER A 267 37.52 -23.17 -78.05
C SER A 267 37.91 -21.95 -77.20
N ILE A 268 38.98 -21.25 -77.59
CA ILE A 268 39.42 -20.01 -76.93
C ILE A 268 38.37 -18.91 -77.08
N ARG A 269 37.75 -18.80 -78.26
CA ARG A 269 36.70 -17.82 -78.49
C ARG A 269 35.48 -18.09 -77.60
N SER A 270 35.01 -19.34 -77.57
CA SER A 270 33.89 -19.75 -76.73
C SER A 270 34.15 -19.51 -75.24
N LEU A 271 35.34 -19.84 -74.74
CA LEU A 271 35.69 -19.61 -73.33
C LEU A 271 35.85 -18.13 -73.00
N LYS A 272 36.26 -17.29 -73.97
CA LYS A 272 36.33 -15.85 -73.79
C LYS A 272 34.93 -15.23 -73.68
N ASP A 273 33.99 -15.73 -74.48
CA ASP A 273 32.58 -15.32 -74.41
C ASP A 273 31.94 -15.77 -73.09
N GLU A 274 32.23 -16.99 -72.61
CA GLU A 274 31.82 -17.48 -71.29
C GLU A 274 32.42 -16.63 -70.16
N LYS A 275 33.72 -16.33 -70.23
CA LYS A 275 34.40 -15.45 -69.26
C LYS A 275 33.76 -14.06 -69.19
N GLU A 276 33.34 -13.50 -70.31
CA GLU A 276 32.68 -12.19 -70.34
C GLU A 276 31.31 -12.24 -69.64
N ASN A 277 30.55 -13.34 -69.81
CA ASN A 277 29.28 -13.54 -69.13
C ASN A 277 29.47 -13.75 -67.62
N ASP A 278 30.39 -14.62 -67.21
CA ASP A 278 30.71 -14.87 -65.80
C ASP A 278 31.23 -13.59 -65.11
N ALA A 279 31.98 -12.74 -65.84
CA ALA A 279 32.44 -11.46 -65.32
C ALA A 279 31.30 -10.44 -65.12
N LYS A 280 30.27 -10.47 -65.98
CA LYS A 280 29.04 -9.67 -65.80
C LYS A 280 28.25 -10.17 -64.60
N GLU A 281 28.08 -11.47 -64.46
CA GLU A 281 27.42 -12.09 -63.31
C GLU A 281 28.13 -11.74 -61.98
N ALA A 282 29.46 -11.85 -61.94
CA ALA A 282 30.25 -11.44 -60.77
C ALA A 282 30.07 -9.95 -60.43
N GLN A 283 29.92 -9.09 -61.44
CA GLN A 283 29.68 -7.66 -61.22
C GLN A 283 28.28 -7.39 -60.66
N GLU A 284 27.25 -8.06 -61.18
CA GLU A 284 25.88 -7.97 -60.67
C GLU A 284 25.78 -8.45 -59.21
N ILE A 285 26.44 -9.55 -58.87
CA ILE A 285 26.52 -10.06 -57.49
C ILE A 285 27.21 -9.05 -56.57
N ARG A 286 28.33 -8.44 -57.00
CA ARG A 286 29.03 -7.39 -56.22
C ARG A 286 28.17 -6.16 -55.98
N ASP A 287 27.40 -5.74 -56.97
CA ASP A 287 26.53 -4.56 -56.84
C ASP A 287 25.35 -4.85 -55.89
N ARG A 288 24.78 -6.06 -55.93
CA ARG A 288 23.81 -6.54 -54.93
C ARG A 288 24.42 -6.63 -53.53
N LEU A 289 25.61 -7.19 -53.39
CA LEU A 289 26.31 -7.34 -52.11
C LEU A 289 26.60 -5.96 -51.48
N ARG A 290 27.07 -5.00 -52.27
CA ARG A 290 27.28 -3.62 -51.81
C ARG A 290 25.99 -2.97 -51.32
N ALA A 291 24.87 -3.22 -51.99
CA ALA A 291 23.56 -2.73 -51.56
C ALA A 291 23.13 -3.36 -50.22
N VAL A 292 23.27 -4.68 -50.05
CA VAL A 292 22.98 -5.38 -48.78
C VAL A 292 23.86 -4.86 -47.64
N GLN A 293 25.17 -4.70 -47.88
CA GLN A 293 26.11 -4.16 -46.89
C GLN A 293 25.79 -2.72 -46.50
N SER A 294 25.39 -1.88 -47.47
CA SER A 294 24.92 -0.52 -47.20
C SER A 294 23.66 -0.53 -46.33
N MET A 295 22.70 -1.42 -46.61
CA MET A 295 21.49 -1.58 -45.79
C MET A 295 21.77 -2.14 -44.39
N LEU A 296 22.69 -3.10 -44.26
CA LEU A 296 23.16 -3.61 -42.96
C LEU A 296 23.83 -2.53 -42.13
N SER A 297 24.71 -1.73 -42.74
CA SER A 297 25.36 -0.63 -42.03
C SER A 297 24.35 0.42 -41.57
N ALA A 298 23.37 0.78 -42.40
CA ALA A 298 22.29 1.70 -42.04
C ALA A 298 21.37 1.12 -40.94
N GLY A 299 21.03 -0.17 -41.04
CA GLY A 299 20.22 -0.89 -40.04
C GLY A 299 20.93 -1.08 -38.69
N GLN A 300 22.24 -1.31 -38.70
CA GLN A 300 23.07 -1.36 -37.49
C GLN A 300 23.26 0.02 -36.88
N LEU A 301 23.31 1.08 -37.69
CA LEU A 301 23.33 2.47 -37.23
C LEU A 301 22.00 2.89 -36.61
N THR A 302 20.85 2.39 -37.10
CA THR A 302 19.54 2.60 -36.46
C THR A 302 19.30 1.70 -35.24
N GLN A 303 19.92 0.51 -35.18
CA GLN A 303 19.92 -0.31 -33.97
C GLN A 303 20.79 0.30 -32.85
N ASN A 304 21.88 0.98 -33.22
CA ASN A 304 22.79 1.67 -32.29
C ASN A 304 22.52 3.18 -32.18
N SER A 305 21.45 3.70 -32.79
CA SER A 305 21.06 5.10 -32.62
C SER A 305 20.29 5.29 -31.31
N ALA A 306 20.43 6.49 -30.75
CA ALA A 306 19.67 6.95 -29.59
C ALA A 306 18.16 6.63 -29.69
N SER A 307 17.56 6.69 -30.89
CA SER A 307 16.16 6.38 -31.14
C SER A 307 15.81 4.89 -31.04
N GLY A 308 16.66 3.99 -31.57
CA GLY A 308 16.42 2.54 -31.51
C GLY A 308 16.49 1.98 -30.09
N GLN A 309 17.42 2.49 -29.28
CA GLN A 309 17.50 2.16 -27.85
C GLN A 309 16.31 2.72 -27.07
N THR A 310 15.91 3.97 -27.36
CA THR A 310 14.76 4.62 -26.72
C THR A 310 13.45 3.86 -27.01
N ASP A 311 13.23 3.43 -28.25
CA ASP A 311 12.05 2.63 -28.62
C ASP A 311 12.03 1.25 -27.96
N GLN A 312 13.19 0.61 -27.79
CA GLN A 312 13.32 -0.66 -27.06
C GLN A 312 13.02 -0.49 -25.57
N ASP A 313 13.57 0.55 -24.93
CA ASP A 313 13.32 0.84 -23.52
C ASP A 313 11.84 1.20 -23.30
N PHE A 314 11.20 1.95 -24.20
CA PHE A 314 9.75 2.19 -24.15
C PHE A 314 8.93 0.91 -24.32
N ALA A 315 9.32 0.01 -25.23
CA ALA A 315 8.64 -1.28 -25.38
C ALA A 315 8.81 -2.17 -24.14
N GLY A 316 9.99 -2.14 -23.53
CA GLY A 316 10.28 -2.83 -22.27
C GLY A 316 9.42 -2.31 -21.11
N ILE A 317 9.28 -0.99 -20.98
CA ILE A 317 8.38 -0.38 -19.98
C ILE A 317 6.93 -0.85 -20.20
N MET A 318 6.42 -0.81 -21.44
CA MET A 318 5.06 -1.26 -21.75
C MET A 318 4.84 -2.75 -21.46
N ALA A 319 5.85 -3.59 -21.71
CA ALA A 319 5.80 -5.02 -21.39
C ALA A 319 5.76 -5.27 -19.86
N GLN A 320 6.55 -4.51 -19.09
CA GLN A 320 6.54 -4.59 -17.63
C GLN A 320 5.20 -4.12 -17.06
N LEU A 321 4.66 -2.98 -17.51
CA LEU A 321 3.37 -2.46 -17.06
C LEU A 321 2.19 -3.39 -17.42
N GLY A 322 2.30 -4.17 -18.50
CA GLY A 322 1.31 -5.18 -18.87
C GLY A 322 1.43 -6.51 -18.13
N SER A 323 2.47 -6.68 -17.30
CA SER A 323 2.70 -7.91 -16.53
C SER A 323 1.86 -7.92 -15.25
N SER A 324 1.55 -9.11 -14.72
CA SER A 324 0.77 -9.26 -13.48
C SER A 324 1.47 -8.68 -12.24
N GLU A 325 2.80 -8.63 -12.27
CA GLU A 325 3.66 -8.02 -11.26
C GLU A 325 4.72 -7.15 -11.97
N PRO A 326 4.40 -5.88 -12.29
CA PRO A 326 5.31 -5.01 -13.02
C PRO A 326 6.59 -4.73 -12.23
N ASP A 327 7.77 -4.90 -12.82
CA ASP A 327 9.03 -4.51 -12.19
C ASP A 327 9.26 -2.99 -12.28
N LEU A 328 8.84 -2.28 -11.22
CA LEU A 328 8.92 -0.82 -11.14
C LEU A 328 10.36 -0.30 -11.08
N GLU A 329 11.31 -1.08 -10.56
CA GLU A 329 12.73 -0.70 -10.51
C GLU A 329 13.32 -0.76 -11.93
N GLU A 330 12.99 -1.82 -12.67
CA GLU A 330 13.39 -1.97 -14.07
C GLU A 330 12.73 -0.91 -14.97
N ILE A 331 11.46 -0.57 -14.75
CA ILE A 331 10.79 0.54 -15.43
C ILE A 331 11.51 1.88 -15.14
N GLY A 332 11.89 2.13 -13.89
CA GLY A 332 12.68 3.30 -13.50
C GLY A 332 14.02 3.36 -14.24
N ARG A 333 14.74 2.24 -14.29
CA ARG A 333 16.03 2.13 -15.00
C ARG A 333 15.88 2.42 -16.50
N MET A 334 14.86 1.86 -17.15
CA MET A 334 14.57 2.13 -18.56
C MET A 334 14.18 3.60 -18.78
N THR A 335 13.42 4.20 -17.88
CA THR A 335 13.06 5.62 -17.92
C THR A 335 14.30 6.52 -17.82
N ASP A 336 15.24 6.20 -16.93
CA ASP A 336 16.50 6.93 -16.78
C ASP A 336 17.37 6.83 -18.04
N ASN A 337 17.42 5.65 -18.67
CA ASN A 337 18.15 5.44 -19.92
C ASN A 337 17.57 6.27 -21.07
N ILE A 338 16.24 6.30 -21.20
CA ILE A 338 15.54 7.11 -22.21
C ILE A 338 15.88 8.59 -22.00
N TYR A 339 15.74 9.10 -20.77
CA TYR A 339 16.06 10.50 -20.47
C TYR A 339 17.54 10.81 -20.77
N ALA A 340 18.48 10.00 -20.30
CA ALA A 340 19.92 10.20 -20.55
C ALA A 340 20.26 10.19 -22.05
N THR A 341 19.58 9.35 -22.83
CA THR A 341 19.76 9.24 -24.28
C THR A 341 19.23 10.48 -25.02
N LEU A 342 18.05 10.99 -24.62
CA LEU A 342 17.45 12.20 -25.19
C LEU A 342 18.25 13.47 -24.85
N VAL A 343 18.75 13.56 -23.62
CA VAL A 343 19.61 14.69 -23.16
C VAL A 343 21.01 14.62 -23.76
N GLY A 344 21.58 13.41 -23.90
CA GLY A 344 22.91 13.23 -24.49
C GLY A 344 23.00 13.59 -25.97
N GLY A 345 21.87 13.55 -26.68
CA GLY A 345 21.76 13.89 -28.10
C GLY A 345 21.54 15.36 -28.42
N THR A 346 21.27 16.22 -27.43
CA THR A 346 20.93 17.64 -27.64
C THR A 346 22.19 18.52 -27.64
N GLN A 347 22.48 19.18 -28.77
CA GLN A 347 23.53 20.22 -28.81
C GLN A 347 23.07 21.46 -28.05
N ALA A 348 23.95 22.00 -27.20
CA ALA A 348 23.72 23.23 -26.44
C ALA A 348 23.35 24.40 -27.37
N GLY A 349 22.06 24.71 -27.49
CA GLY A 349 21.60 25.89 -28.22
C GLY A 349 20.21 25.86 -28.87
N GLN A 350 19.48 24.73 -28.89
CA GLN A 350 18.13 24.67 -29.47
C GLN A 350 17.06 24.35 -28.40
N ASN A 351 15.99 25.16 -28.40
CA ASN A 351 14.73 25.06 -27.64
C ASN A 351 14.80 24.62 -26.16
N MET A 352 15.25 25.56 -25.31
CA MET A 352 15.30 25.40 -23.85
C MET A 352 13.92 25.06 -23.22
N GLU A 353 12.82 25.53 -23.82
CA GLU A 353 11.44 25.35 -23.33
C GLU A 353 10.90 23.91 -23.56
N GLU A 354 11.27 23.26 -24.67
CA GLU A 354 10.90 21.85 -24.96
C GLU A 354 11.68 20.86 -24.08
N TYR A 355 12.90 21.24 -23.66
CA TYR A 355 13.73 20.48 -22.74
C TYR A 355 13.23 20.59 -21.29
N GLU A 356 12.80 21.80 -20.86
CA GLU A 356 12.19 22.00 -19.55
C GLU A 356 10.92 21.14 -19.38
N GLN A 357 10.09 21.06 -20.42
CA GLN A 357 8.90 20.22 -20.42
C GLN A 357 9.22 18.72 -20.42
N LEU A 358 10.24 18.28 -21.18
CA LEU A 358 10.70 16.89 -21.15
C LEU A 358 11.27 16.48 -19.78
N LEU A 359 11.99 17.39 -19.12
CA LEU A 359 12.48 17.19 -17.76
C LEU A 359 11.30 17.14 -16.77
N GLU A 360 10.30 18.00 -16.92
CA GLU A 360 9.10 17.99 -16.08
C GLU A 360 8.37 16.64 -16.17
N ASP A 361 8.21 16.10 -17.39
CA ASP A 361 7.60 14.78 -17.60
C ASP A 361 8.40 13.64 -17.01
N TYR A 362 9.72 13.66 -17.20
CA TYR A 362 10.61 12.66 -16.61
C TYR A 362 10.55 12.70 -15.09
N LEU A 363 10.58 13.88 -14.48
CA LEU A 363 10.48 14.05 -13.03
C LEU A 363 9.11 13.60 -12.51
N LYS A 364 8.04 13.89 -13.24
CA LYS A 364 6.69 13.43 -12.93
C LYS A 364 6.59 11.91 -12.98
N LEU A 365 7.03 11.29 -14.07
CA LEU A 365 7.07 9.83 -14.22
C LEU A 365 7.91 9.17 -13.13
N ARG A 366 9.05 9.75 -12.75
CA ARG A 366 9.89 9.23 -11.67
C ARG A 366 9.21 9.34 -10.30
N SER A 367 8.47 10.43 -10.06
CA SER A 367 7.67 10.61 -8.86
C SER A 367 6.55 9.56 -8.77
N ASP A 368 5.84 9.34 -9.87
CA ASP A 368 4.72 8.40 -9.93
C ASP A 368 5.22 6.94 -9.81
N LEU A 369 6.38 6.62 -10.39
CA LEU A 369 7.07 5.33 -10.18
C LEU A 369 7.50 5.13 -8.72
N GLY A 370 8.00 6.18 -8.06
CA GLY A 370 8.34 6.15 -6.63
C GLY A 370 7.10 5.86 -5.79
N THR A 371 5.99 6.53 -6.08
CA THR A 371 4.70 6.31 -5.41
C THR A 371 4.19 4.88 -5.61
N ALA A 372 4.23 4.36 -6.83
CA ALA A 372 3.88 2.97 -7.13
C ALA A 372 4.78 1.99 -6.38
N SER A 373 6.08 2.30 -6.26
CA SER A 373 7.06 1.47 -5.54
C SER A 373 6.76 1.43 -4.04
N ASP A 374 6.43 2.56 -3.43
CA ASP A 374 6.05 2.65 -2.02
C ASP A 374 4.79 1.82 -1.75
N ILE A 375 3.77 1.92 -2.62
CA ILE A 375 2.55 1.11 -2.52
C ILE A 375 2.85 -0.39 -2.66
N ARG A 376 3.73 -0.77 -3.60
CA ARG A 376 4.14 -2.18 -3.74
C ARG A 376 4.87 -2.69 -2.50
N GLY A 377 5.69 -1.85 -1.85
CA GLY A 377 6.30 -2.16 -0.56
C GLY A 377 5.26 -2.43 0.53
N VAL A 378 4.17 -1.66 0.56
CA VAL A 378 3.04 -1.89 1.48
C VAL A 378 2.36 -3.24 1.21
N ILE A 379 2.12 -3.58 -0.07
CA ILE A 379 1.50 -4.87 -0.46
C ILE A 379 2.39 -6.04 -0.01
N ALA A 380 3.70 -5.97 -0.29
CA ALA A 380 4.65 -7.00 0.12
C ALA A 380 4.67 -7.18 1.66
N TRP A 381 4.60 -6.09 2.41
CA TRP A 381 4.49 -6.15 3.88
C TRP A 381 3.18 -6.79 4.36
N LEU A 382 2.08 -6.59 3.63
CA LEU A 382 0.79 -7.20 3.97
C LEU A 382 0.74 -8.70 3.68
N GLU A 383 1.49 -9.17 2.69
CA GLU A 383 1.63 -10.59 2.32
C GLU A 383 2.55 -11.37 3.25
N GLU A 384 3.41 -10.69 4.01
CA GLU A 384 4.27 -11.31 5.01
C GLU A 384 3.44 -12.00 6.12
N GLU A 385 3.91 -13.17 6.57
CA GLU A 385 3.23 -13.95 7.60
C GLU A 385 3.12 -13.15 8.90
N ASP A 386 1.88 -12.97 9.38
CA ASP A 386 1.58 -12.16 10.54
C ASP A 386 1.46 -13.00 11.81
N THR A 387 2.54 -13.02 12.60
CA THR A 387 2.58 -13.77 13.86
C THR A 387 2.31 -12.91 15.09
N VAL A 388 2.19 -11.58 14.93
CA VAL A 388 2.13 -10.63 16.05
C VAL A 388 0.98 -10.95 17.00
N ALA A 389 -0.22 -11.19 16.44
CA ALA A 389 -1.42 -11.47 17.23
C ALA A 389 -1.28 -12.75 18.06
N ASP A 390 -0.72 -13.80 17.46
CA ASP A 390 -0.54 -15.10 18.10
C ASP A 390 0.57 -15.07 19.16
N GLU A 391 1.69 -14.39 18.87
CA GLU A 391 2.81 -14.22 19.79
C GLU A 391 2.40 -13.42 21.03
N THR A 392 1.70 -12.30 20.82
CA THR A 392 1.22 -11.46 21.91
C THR A 392 0.12 -12.14 22.73
N GLU A 393 -0.76 -12.94 22.11
CA GLU A 393 -1.77 -13.73 22.84
C GLU A 393 -1.12 -14.79 23.74
N ARG A 394 0.00 -15.39 23.32
CA ARG A 394 0.78 -16.31 24.16
C ARG A 394 1.34 -15.61 25.39
N LEU A 395 1.83 -14.37 25.23
CA LEU A 395 2.34 -13.57 26.36
C LEU A 395 1.24 -13.28 27.39
N VAL A 396 0.02 -12.97 26.94
CA VAL A 396 -1.14 -12.76 27.83
C VAL A 396 -1.54 -14.05 28.56
N LYS A 397 -1.45 -15.20 27.90
CA LYS A 397 -1.79 -16.51 28.49
C LYS A 397 -0.77 -17.02 29.50
N MET A 398 0.48 -16.58 29.42
CA MET A 398 1.55 -17.01 30.31
C MET A 398 1.54 -16.30 31.68
N ASP A 399 0.58 -15.39 31.93
CA ASP A 399 0.48 -14.59 33.16
C ASP A 399 1.83 -13.96 33.53
N GLY A 400 2.52 -13.47 32.49
CA GLY A 400 3.88 -12.98 32.60
C GLY A 400 3.91 -11.82 33.58
N GLY A 401 4.78 -11.90 34.58
CA GLY A 401 5.09 -10.77 35.45
C GLY A 401 5.57 -9.55 34.65
N GLU A 402 6.16 -8.58 35.34
CA GLU A 402 6.55 -7.29 34.76
C GLU A 402 7.36 -7.39 33.45
N GLU A 403 8.19 -8.43 33.30
CA GLU A 403 8.96 -8.74 32.09
C GLU A 403 8.07 -9.16 30.89
N GLY A 404 7.09 -10.04 31.09
CA GLY A 404 6.18 -10.46 30.03
C GLY A 404 5.24 -9.34 29.57
N LEU A 405 4.86 -8.46 30.51
CA LEU A 405 4.08 -7.27 30.22
C LEU A 405 4.86 -6.23 29.42
N ASN A 406 6.15 -6.03 29.72
CA ASN A 406 7.01 -5.14 28.96
C ASN A 406 7.24 -5.66 27.53
N LEU A 407 7.50 -6.96 27.37
CA LEU A 407 7.61 -7.60 26.06
C LEU A 407 6.32 -7.45 25.25
N TRP A 408 5.17 -7.70 25.88
CA TRP A 408 3.86 -7.50 25.24
C TRP A 408 3.65 -6.06 24.76
N ARG A 409 4.00 -5.06 25.60
CA ARG A 409 3.92 -3.65 25.22
C ARG A 409 4.84 -3.31 24.05
N GLU A 410 6.07 -3.83 24.08
CA GLU A 410 7.06 -3.58 23.04
C GLU A 410 6.62 -4.16 21.70
N SER A 411 6.19 -5.42 21.67
CA SER A 411 5.68 -6.09 20.47
C SER A 411 4.51 -5.32 19.85
N TRP A 412 3.52 -4.92 20.66
CA TRP A 412 2.40 -4.14 20.17
C TRP A 412 2.79 -2.75 19.70
N ASN A 413 3.72 -2.09 20.40
CA ASN A 413 4.18 -0.77 19.97
C ASN A 413 4.89 -0.83 18.62
N GLN A 414 5.73 -1.85 18.40
CA GLN A 414 6.40 -2.08 17.13
C GLN A 414 5.38 -2.38 16.02
N ALA A 415 4.44 -3.30 16.27
CA ALA A 415 3.42 -3.68 15.28
C ALA A 415 2.52 -2.50 14.88
N LEU A 416 2.04 -1.72 15.86
CA LEU A 416 1.19 -0.55 15.60
C LEU A 416 1.97 0.59 14.93
N THR A 417 3.25 0.76 15.27
CA THR A 417 4.12 1.75 14.60
C THR A 417 4.41 1.33 13.15
N GLY A 418 4.63 0.05 12.91
CA GLY A 418 4.76 -0.52 11.56
C GLY A 418 3.50 -0.30 10.74
N LEU A 419 2.32 -0.67 11.28
CA LEU A 419 1.05 -0.42 10.59
C LEU A 419 0.87 1.08 10.29
N LYS A 420 1.20 1.96 11.24
CA LYS A 420 1.15 3.40 11.05
C LYS A 420 2.07 3.86 9.91
N SER A 421 3.31 3.37 9.83
CA SER A 421 4.22 3.78 8.75
C SER A 421 3.70 3.34 7.38
N GLN A 422 3.16 2.12 7.28
CA GLN A 422 2.61 1.61 6.01
C GLN A 422 1.36 2.39 5.57
N VAL A 423 0.47 2.75 6.51
CA VAL A 423 -0.69 3.61 6.24
C VAL A 423 -0.30 5.01 5.75
N LEU A 424 0.87 5.51 6.15
CA LEU A 424 1.36 6.82 5.72
C LEU A 424 1.99 6.80 4.32
N LEU A 425 2.47 5.65 3.84
CA LEU A 425 3.03 5.49 2.49
C LEU A 425 1.96 5.52 1.39
N ILE A 426 0.73 5.16 1.72
CA ILE A 426 -0.39 5.30 0.78
C ILE A 426 -0.79 6.79 0.69
N PRO A 427 -0.82 7.39 -0.51
CA PRO A 427 -1.23 8.77 -0.71
C PRO A 427 -2.62 9.06 -0.14
N GLU A 428 -2.81 10.31 0.30
CA GLU A 428 -4.08 10.75 0.91
C GLU A 428 -5.14 11.09 -0.16
N ASP A 429 -4.68 11.37 -1.38
CA ASP A 429 -5.34 11.94 -2.55
C ASP A 429 -5.32 10.97 -3.73
N ILE A 430 -5.68 9.70 -3.48
CA ILE A 430 -5.90 8.73 -4.56
C ILE A 430 -7.16 9.16 -5.35
N ASP A 431 -6.96 10.06 -6.32
CA ASP A 431 -8.00 10.56 -7.22
C ASP A 431 -8.38 9.49 -8.24
N VAL A 432 -9.30 8.60 -7.91
CA VAL A 432 -9.80 7.58 -8.85
C VAL A 432 -10.66 8.29 -9.91
N THR A 433 -10.06 8.63 -11.06
CA THR A 433 -10.68 9.51 -12.06
C THR A 433 -11.89 8.91 -12.80
N ASP A 434 -12.80 9.84 -13.11
CA ASP A 434 -13.80 9.84 -14.19
C ASP A 434 -15.03 8.94 -14.07
N THR A 435 -15.80 9.11 -12.99
CA THR A 435 -17.27 9.21 -13.11
C THR A 435 -17.86 9.95 -11.90
N VAL A 436 -18.91 10.74 -12.13
CA VAL A 436 -19.63 11.64 -11.21
C VAL A 436 -20.10 11.02 -9.85
N GLN A 437 -19.83 9.74 -9.59
CA GLN A 437 -20.17 9.05 -8.33
C GLN A 437 -19.03 9.02 -7.28
N THR A 438 -17.78 9.37 -7.61
CA THR A 438 -16.60 9.02 -6.79
C THR A 438 -16.02 10.11 -5.88
N GLY A 439 -16.48 11.37 -5.91
CA GLY A 439 -16.08 12.38 -4.92
C GLY A 439 -16.41 12.00 -3.46
N LYS A 440 -17.21 10.96 -3.24
CA LYS A 440 -17.47 10.36 -1.92
C LYS A 440 -16.39 9.37 -1.46
N LYS A 441 -15.64 8.72 -2.36
CA LYS A 441 -14.66 7.68 -2.02
C LYS A 441 -13.32 8.27 -1.57
N GLU A 442 -12.86 9.36 -2.18
CA GLU A 442 -11.64 10.08 -1.78
C GLU A 442 -11.79 10.65 -0.36
N GLU A 443 -12.94 11.29 -0.09
CA GLU A 443 -13.29 11.77 1.25
C GLU A 443 -13.48 10.60 2.26
N GLN A 444 -13.80 9.40 1.76
CA GLN A 444 -13.97 8.20 2.57
C GLN A 444 -12.63 7.61 3.00
N TRP A 445 -11.64 7.43 2.10
CA TRP A 445 -10.31 6.96 2.49
C TRP A 445 -9.65 7.91 3.46
N LYS A 446 -9.71 9.22 3.20
CA LYS A 446 -9.16 10.23 4.12
C LYS A 446 -9.74 10.10 5.54
N LYS A 447 -11.07 9.98 5.65
CA LYS A 447 -11.76 9.76 6.94
C LYS A 447 -11.40 8.41 7.57
N GLU A 448 -11.28 7.36 6.78
CA GLU A 448 -10.91 6.02 7.26
C GLU A 448 -9.47 5.98 7.77
N ARG A 449 -8.54 6.60 7.03
CA ARG A 449 -7.14 6.78 7.40
C ARG A 449 -6.99 7.59 8.68
N GLU A 450 -7.67 8.74 8.79
CA GLU A 450 -7.68 9.53 10.02
C GLU A 450 -8.24 8.74 11.22
N LYS A 451 -9.32 7.98 11.01
CA LYS A 451 -9.90 7.12 12.05
C LYS A 451 -8.93 6.01 12.48
N LEU A 452 -8.23 5.39 11.53
CA LEU A 452 -7.29 4.31 11.77
C LEU A 452 -6.05 4.83 12.51
N LEU A 453 -5.46 5.94 12.04
CA LEU A 453 -4.34 6.62 12.71
C LEU A 453 -4.70 7.14 14.10
N GLY A 454 -5.91 7.69 14.26
CA GLY A 454 -6.47 8.10 15.54
C GLY A 454 -6.66 6.92 16.48
N GLY A 455 -7.15 5.79 15.97
CA GLY A 455 -7.30 4.54 16.71
C GLY A 455 -5.96 3.96 17.17
N ILE A 456 -4.96 3.89 16.29
CA ILE A 456 -3.59 3.48 16.62
C ILE A 456 -3.03 4.35 17.75
N THR A 457 -3.09 5.67 17.58
CA THR A 457 -2.59 6.63 18.58
C THR A 457 -3.34 6.50 19.90
N GLY A 458 -4.65 6.26 19.84
CA GLY A 458 -5.50 6.00 20.99
C GLY A 458 -5.08 4.75 21.75
N MET A 459 -4.81 3.63 21.06
CA MET A 459 -4.35 2.39 21.70
C MET A 459 -2.95 2.51 22.29
N GLN A 460 -2.02 3.16 21.58
CA GLN A 460 -0.68 3.45 22.10
C GLN A 460 -0.78 4.27 23.40
N ARG A 461 -1.63 5.30 23.42
CA ARG A 461 -1.84 6.09 24.64
C ARG A 461 -2.53 5.31 25.76
N ASN A 462 -3.57 4.54 25.43
CA ASN A 462 -4.46 3.97 26.42
C ASN A 462 -3.89 2.73 27.12
N TYR A 463 -3.04 1.98 26.42
CA TYR A 463 -2.62 0.65 26.86
C TYR A 463 -1.09 0.48 26.92
N LEU A 464 -0.34 1.23 26.12
CA LEU A 464 1.13 1.14 26.09
C LEU A 464 1.82 2.18 26.97
N LEU A 465 1.12 3.27 27.31
CA LEU A 465 1.59 4.26 28.29
C LEU A 465 1.00 3.99 29.67
N GLU A 466 1.77 4.33 30.71
CA GLU A 466 1.27 4.33 32.09
C GLU A 466 0.32 5.50 32.33
N LEU A 467 -0.96 5.28 32.03
CA LEU A 467 -2.00 6.24 32.36
C LEU A 467 -2.21 6.37 33.87
N ASN A 468 -2.67 7.55 34.29
CA ASN A 468 -3.17 7.74 35.65
C ASN A 468 -4.43 6.90 35.87
N ASP A 469 -4.63 6.42 37.10
CA ASP A 469 -5.77 5.57 37.49
C ASP A 469 -7.14 6.17 37.16
N VAL A 470 -7.23 7.51 37.08
CA VAL A 470 -8.44 8.23 36.67
C VAL A 470 -8.66 8.22 35.16
N GLU A 471 -7.60 8.36 34.37
CA GLU A 471 -7.70 8.24 32.91
C GLU A 471 -8.05 6.81 32.53
N LYS A 472 -7.47 5.81 33.22
CA LYS A 472 -7.85 4.39 33.07
C LYS A 472 -9.32 4.16 33.40
N ALA A 473 -9.79 4.66 34.54
CA ALA A 473 -11.19 4.54 34.94
C ALA A 473 -12.12 5.21 33.91
N GLY A 474 -11.78 6.40 33.41
CA GLY A 474 -12.54 7.06 32.35
C GLY A 474 -12.60 6.22 31.07
N ASN A 475 -11.47 5.66 30.64
CA ASN A 475 -11.39 4.79 29.48
C ASN A 475 -12.25 3.53 29.64
N TYR A 476 -12.30 2.91 30.82
CA TYR A 476 -13.17 1.74 31.04
C TYR A 476 -14.66 2.07 30.89
N LEU A 477 -15.10 3.29 31.22
CA LEU A 477 -16.51 3.66 31.15
C LEU A 477 -17.01 3.88 29.71
N PHE A 478 -16.11 4.33 28.83
CA PHE A 478 -16.41 4.67 27.44
C PHE A 478 -15.70 3.78 26.41
N GLY A 479 -14.97 2.74 26.86
CA GLY A 479 -14.25 1.78 26.02
C GLY A 479 -15.16 0.67 25.48
N SER A 480 -14.56 -0.35 24.86
CA SER A 480 -15.34 -1.39 24.15
C SER A 480 -16.04 -2.37 25.09
N PHE A 481 -15.57 -2.49 26.34
CA PHE A 481 -16.13 -3.39 27.35
C PHE A 481 -16.57 -2.65 28.63
N PRO A 482 -17.62 -1.81 28.59
CA PRO A 482 -17.95 -0.90 29.69
C PRO A 482 -18.83 -1.53 30.77
N ALA A 483 -19.28 -2.78 30.61
CA ALA A 483 -20.26 -3.40 31.50
C ALA A 483 -19.79 -3.44 32.97
N MET A 484 -18.55 -3.87 33.21
CA MET A 484 -17.96 -3.92 34.56
C MET A 484 -17.68 -2.52 35.13
N ALA A 485 -17.35 -1.55 34.26
CA ALA A 485 -17.20 -0.16 34.64
C ALA A 485 -18.54 0.46 35.09
N TRP A 486 -19.62 0.25 34.34
CA TRP A 486 -20.96 0.71 34.73
C TRP A 486 -21.46 0.02 36.01
N PHE A 487 -21.19 -1.27 36.16
CA PHE A 487 -21.47 -1.97 37.41
C PHE A 487 -20.72 -1.32 38.59
N SER A 488 -19.43 -1.04 38.44
CA SER A 488 -18.61 -0.39 39.47
C SER A 488 -19.14 0.99 39.84
N LEU A 489 -19.56 1.77 38.84
CA LEU A 489 -20.14 3.11 39.07
C LEU A 489 -21.50 3.02 39.79
N LEU A 490 -22.39 2.13 39.34
CA LEU A 490 -23.69 1.92 39.97
C LEU A 490 -23.55 1.42 41.41
N PHE A 491 -22.60 0.53 41.64
CA PHE A 491 -22.29 0.02 42.96
C PHE A 491 -21.70 1.10 43.87
N ALA A 492 -20.81 1.97 43.36
CA ALA A 492 -20.29 3.13 44.10
C ALA A 492 -21.41 4.09 44.52
N VAL A 493 -22.31 4.44 43.59
CA VAL A 493 -23.48 5.28 43.90
C VAL A 493 -24.42 4.59 44.89
N TYR A 494 -24.59 3.27 44.79
CA TYR A 494 -25.40 2.49 45.72
C TYR A 494 -24.83 2.56 47.15
N LEU A 495 -23.52 2.39 47.33
CA LEU A 495 -22.87 2.44 48.65
C LEU A 495 -23.15 3.78 49.36
N ASP A 496 -23.11 4.89 48.63
CA ASP A 496 -23.34 6.23 49.19
C ASP A 496 -24.83 6.56 49.43
N THR A 497 -25.73 6.02 48.59
CA THR A 497 -27.17 6.36 48.63
C THR A 497 -28.03 5.37 49.41
N ALA A 498 -27.58 4.13 49.62
CA ALA A 498 -28.33 3.11 50.36
C ALA A 498 -28.71 3.55 51.79
N PRO A 499 -27.82 4.19 52.58
CA PRO A 499 -28.20 4.71 53.90
C PRO A 499 -29.30 5.77 53.85
N MET A 500 -29.32 6.62 52.82
CA MET A 500 -30.38 7.61 52.58
C MET A 500 -31.73 6.93 52.33
N LEU A 501 -31.75 5.95 51.42
CA LEU A 501 -32.96 5.21 51.04
C LEU A 501 -33.57 4.51 52.25
N LEU A 502 -32.73 3.88 53.08
CA LEU A 502 -33.13 3.26 54.34
C LEU A 502 -33.69 4.29 55.35
N ALA A 503 -33.09 5.47 55.46
CA ALA A 503 -33.57 6.54 56.33
C ALA A 503 -34.91 7.14 55.86
N VAL A 504 -35.11 7.32 54.56
CA VAL A 504 -36.39 7.75 53.97
C VAL A 504 -37.46 6.68 54.22
N PHE A 505 -37.13 5.41 54.03
CA PHE A 505 -38.05 4.29 54.29
C PHE A 505 -38.47 4.24 55.77
N LYS A 506 -37.53 4.37 56.70
CA LYS A 506 -37.77 4.48 58.15
C LYS A 506 -38.68 5.65 58.52
N TYR A 507 -38.46 6.80 57.89
CA TYR A 507 -39.26 7.97 58.17
C TYR A 507 -40.70 7.83 57.63
N CYS A 508 -40.86 7.27 56.43
CA CYS A 508 -42.17 7.00 55.83
C CYS A 508 -42.98 5.93 56.59
N SER A 509 -42.32 4.88 57.12
CA SER A 509 -42.97 3.87 57.97
C SER A 509 -43.36 4.44 59.33
N ALA A 510 -42.47 5.18 60.00
CA ALA A 510 -42.75 5.80 61.30
C ALA A 510 -43.88 6.86 61.25
N LYS A 511 -44.06 7.52 60.10
CA LYS A 511 -45.13 8.51 59.92
C LYS A 511 -46.49 7.88 59.61
N ARG A 512 -46.54 6.72 58.94
CA ARG A 512 -47.78 5.94 58.76
C ARG A 512 -48.39 5.55 60.12
N VAL A 513 -47.57 5.14 61.08
CA VAL A 513 -48.00 4.81 62.45
C VAL A 513 -48.58 6.01 63.23
N LYS A 514 -48.23 7.26 62.84
CA LYS A 514 -48.78 8.49 63.46
C LYS A 514 -50.01 9.05 62.76
N GLU A 515 -50.25 8.70 61.50
CA GLU A 515 -51.35 9.24 60.68
C GLU A 515 -52.63 8.40 60.69
N ASP A 516 -52.62 7.21 61.29
CA ASP A 516 -53.84 6.44 61.63
C ASP A 516 -54.79 7.20 62.60
N GLY A 517 -54.48 8.45 62.95
CA GLY A 517 -55.28 9.34 63.80
C GLY A 517 -55.91 10.58 63.16
N LYS A 518 -55.70 10.91 61.87
CA LYS A 518 -56.49 11.91 61.06
C LYS A 518 -55.87 12.19 59.68
N GLU A 519 -56.70 12.13 58.64
CA GLU A 519 -56.36 12.31 57.21
C GLU A 519 -55.77 13.67 56.80
N LYS A 520 -54.85 13.65 55.81
CA LYS A 520 -54.82 14.58 54.65
C LYS A 520 -54.24 13.92 53.38
N THR A 521 -55.10 13.77 52.37
CA THR A 521 -54.95 12.99 51.13
C THR A 521 -53.85 13.47 50.16
N LYS A 522 -53.51 14.77 50.12
CA LYS A 522 -52.46 15.30 49.22
C LYS A 522 -51.03 14.95 49.65
N SER A 523 -50.78 14.74 50.95
CA SER A 523 -49.45 14.36 51.43
C SER A 523 -49.20 12.85 51.32
N MET A 524 -50.27 12.07 51.14
CA MET A 524 -50.20 10.63 50.95
C MET A 524 -49.65 10.31 49.55
N VAL A 525 -50.16 10.96 48.49
CA VAL A 525 -49.70 10.72 47.10
C VAL A 525 -48.21 11.00 46.89
N PHE A 526 -47.68 12.11 47.41
CA PHE A 526 -46.23 12.41 47.30
C PHE A 526 -45.37 11.42 48.11
N ARG A 527 -45.85 10.94 49.27
CA ARG A 527 -45.12 9.97 50.10
C ARG A 527 -45.17 8.55 49.54
N THR A 528 -46.29 8.17 48.92
CA THR A 528 -46.42 6.92 48.19
C THR A 528 -45.58 6.96 46.92
N ALA A 529 -45.50 8.11 46.23
CA ALA A 529 -44.65 8.28 45.04
C ALA A 529 -43.14 8.30 45.38
N VAL A 530 -42.72 8.94 46.47
CA VAL A 530 -41.31 8.92 46.91
C VAL A 530 -40.93 7.55 47.50
N GLY A 531 -41.83 6.92 48.26
CA GLY A 531 -41.63 5.56 48.78
C GLY A 531 -41.60 4.51 47.68
N ALA A 532 -42.52 4.58 46.70
CA ALA A 532 -42.53 3.72 45.52
C ALA A 532 -41.37 4.04 44.58
N GLY A 533 -40.93 5.29 44.47
CA GLY A 533 -39.76 5.69 43.69
C GLY A 533 -38.45 5.19 44.31
N CYS A 534 -38.31 5.21 45.63
CA CYS A 534 -37.16 4.62 46.33
C CYS A 534 -37.18 3.08 46.23
N MET A 535 -38.35 2.45 46.39
CA MET A 535 -38.48 1.00 46.23
C MET A 535 -38.26 0.58 44.77
N ALA A 536 -38.77 1.34 43.81
CA ALA A 536 -38.53 1.14 42.39
C ALA A 536 -37.06 1.38 42.05
N PHE A 537 -36.37 2.37 42.63
CA PHE A 537 -34.94 2.57 42.42
C PHE A 537 -34.09 1.43 42.99
N VAL A 538 -34.45 0.90 44.17
CA VAL A 538 -33.79 -0.28 44.75
C VAL A 538 -34.09 -1.54 43.93
N ILE A 539 -35.34 -1.74 43.50
CA ILE A 539 -35.75 -2.89 42.68
C ILE A 539 -35.17 -2.79 41.27
N LEU A 540 -35.15 -1.62 40.62
CA LEU A 540 -34.54 -1.41 39.30
C LEU A 540 -33.03 -1.64 39.39
N ASN A 541 -32.34 -1.08 40.38
CA ASN A 541 -30.92 -1.35 40.58
C ASN A 541 -30.67 -2.82 40.89
N SER A 542 -31.53 -3.49 41.67
CA SER A 542 -31.40 -4.93 41.96
C SER A 542 -31.69 -5.81 40.74
N ILE A 543 -32.64 -5.44 39.89
CA ILE A 543 -32.97 -6.13 38.63
C ILE A 543 -31.89 -5.89 37.57
N ILE A 544 -31.34 -4.68 37.53
CA ILE A 544 -30.19 -4.33 36.67
C ILE A 544 -28.96 -5.12 37.14
N LEU A 545 -28.69 -5.17 38.45
CA LEU A 545 -27.64 -6.01 39.05
C LEU A 545 -27.85 -7.51 38.73
N MET A 546 -29.08 -8.01 38.72
CA MET A 546 -29.41 -9.39 38.32
C MET A 546 -29.33 -9.68 36.81
N ARG A 547 -29.24 -8.66 35.95
CA ARG A 547 -29.04 -8.84 34.51
C ARG A 547 -27.56 -8.81 34.09
N PHE A 548 -26.68 -8.35 34.97
CA PHE A 548 -25.23 -8.30 34.78
C PHE A 548 -24.50 -9.52 35.40
N PHE A 549 -25.19 -10.31 36.23
CA PHE A 549 -24.84 -11.68 36.60
C PHE A 549 -25.65 -12.65 35.74
#